data_AF-A0A2V5NV24-F1
#
_entry.id   AF-A0A2V5NV24-F1
#
_cell.length_a   1.000
_cell.length_b   1.000
_cell.length_c   1.000
_cell.angle_alpha   90.00
_cell.angle_beta   90.00
_cell.angle_gamma   90.00
#
_symmetry.space_group_name_H-M   'P 1'
#
loop_
_entity.id
_entity.type
_entity.pdbx_description
1 polymer ?
#
loop_
_entity_poly.entity_id
_entity_poly.type
_entity_poly.pdbx_seq_one_letter_code
_entity_poly.pdbx_strand_id
1 'polypeptide(L)'
;MGNLNGELRFWLGWAQEVAGDHAAAQESWKQARSELEPFLKQQPENWVLIGDLTLTNMGLGDKTAAFAFVEKAIAVNPIEKDPMDGPGSIEILARVTARMGEPDRAISALQELLSTPYESPLNAANVPLTSALLRLDPMFDPLRNDPRFQKLAAAPGPK
;
A
#
# COMPACT_ATOMS: atom_id res chain seq x y z
N MET A 1 -5.19 7.17 -19.30
CA MET A 1 -4.00 8.06 -19.39
C MET A 1 -4.10 9.30 -18.51
N GLY A 2 -5.28 9.77 -18.08
CA GLY A 2 -5.38 11.02 -17.28
C GLY A 2 -4.92 10.94 -15.81
N ASN A 3 -4.93 9.75 -15.20
CA ASN A 3 -4.59 9.55 -13.78
C ASN A 3 -3.09 9.39 -13.50
N LEU A 4 -2.26 9.19 -14.53
CA LEU A 4 -0.81 8.98 -14.41
C LEU A 4 -0.12 10.09 -13.61
N ASN A 5 -0.57 11.34 -13.76
CA ASN A 5 -0.01 12.46 -13.01
C ASN A 5 -0.23 12.31 -11.49
N GLY A 6 -1.43 11.90 -11.08
CA GLY A 6 -1.75 11.70 -9.67
C GLY A 6 -0.95 10.55 -9.06
N GLU A 7 -0.80 9.44 -9.80
CA GLU A 7 0.02 8.30 -9.41
C GLU A 7 1.51 8.69 -9.28
N LEU A 8 2.05 9.43 -10.26
CA LEU A 8 3.43 9.93 -10.20
C LEU A 8 3.67 10.85 -9.00
N ARG A 9 2.67 11.67 -8.62
CA ARG A 9 2.75 12.50 -7.42
C ARG A 9 2.71 11.69 -6.14
N PHE A 10 1.96 10.59 -6.11
CA PHE A 10 2.03 9.64 -4.98
C PHE A 10 3.45 9.11 -4.81
N TRP A 11 4.06 8.60 -5.89
CA TRP A 11 5.43 8.08 -5.87
C TRP A 11 6.46 9.15 -5.51
N LEU A 12 6.30 10.37 -6.03
CA LEU A 12 7.16 11.49 -5.69
C LEU A 12 7.10 11.81 -4.20
N GLY A 13 5.89 11.83 -3.61
CA GLY A 13 5.72 12.06 -2.18
C GLY A 13 6.43 10.99 -1.34
N TRP A 14 6.36 9.73 -1.76
CA TRP A 14 7.08 8.65 -1.08
C TRP A 14 8.60 8.79 -1.18
N ALA A 15 9.13 9.11 -2.37
CA ALA A 15 10.55 9.35 -2.55
C ALA A 15 11.06 10.52 -1.68
N GLN A 16 10.28 11.60 -1.58
CA GLN A 16 10.58 12.76 -0.73
C GLN A 16 10.54 12.41 0.76
N GLU A 17 9.54 11.65 1.21
CA GLU A 17 9.42 11.17 2.59
C GLU A 17 10.65 10.33 2.99
N VAL A 18 11.04 9.38 2.15
CA VAL A 18 12.22 8.52 2.40
C VAL A 18 13.52 9.34 2.37
N ALA A 19 13.57 10.41 1.57
CA ALA A 19 14.70 11.35 1.56
C ALA A 19 14.71 12.33 2.74
N GLY A 20 13.67 12.33 3.59
CA GLY A 20 13.54 13.23 4.75
C GLY A 20 12.94 14.61 4.43
N ASP A 21 12.52 14.86 3.19
CA ASP A 21 11.82 16.10 2.80
C ASP A 21 10.31 15.96 3.04
N HIS A 22 9.94 15.89 4.32
CA HIS A 22 8.55 15.69 4.74
C HIS A 22 7.61 16.79 4.26
N ALA A 23 8.11 18.03 4.12
CA ALA A 23 7.30 19.16 3.66
C ALA A 23 6.92 19.00 2.18
N ALA A 24 7.90 18.65 1.33
CA ALA A 24 7.63 18.37 -0.08
C ALA A 24 6.75 17.13 -0.25
N ALA A 25 6.97 16.07 0.55
CA ALA A 25 6.16 14.87 0.53
C ALA A 25 4.67 15.16 0.76
N GLN A 26 4.37 15.95 1.81
CA GLN A 26 3.00 16.38 2.11
C GLN A 26 2.36 17.16 0.96
N GLU A 27 3.11 18.02 0.29
CA GLU A 27 2.59 18.78 -0.86
C GLU A 27 2.29 17.87 -2.05
N SER A 28 3.21 16.96 -2.38
CA SER A 28 3.03 15.98 -3.46
C SER A 28 1.80 15.11 -3.22
N TRP A 29 1.58 14.62 -2.00
CA TRP A 29 0.40 13.82 -1.68
C TRP A 29 -0.91 14.62 -1.68
N LYS A 30 -0.91 15.89 -1.27
CA LYS A 30 -2.11 16.74 -1.41
C LYS A 30 -2.51 16.90 -2.87
N GLN A 31 -1.53 17.11 -3.74
CA GLN A 31 -1.75 17.23 -5.17
C GLN A 31 -2.20 15.90 -5.78
N ALA A 32 -1.58 14.77 -5.40
CA ALA A 32 -2.01 13.43 -5.81
C ALA A 32 -3.49 13.19 -5.48
N ARG A 33 -3.91 13.48 -4.25
CA ARG A 33 -5.31 13.35 -3.83
C ARG A 33 -6.24 14.20 -4.69
N SER A 34 -5.91 15.49 -4.88
CA SER A 34 -6.72 16.40 -5.69
C SER A 34 -6.85 15.96 -7.15
N GLU A 35 -5.82 15.32 -7.71
CA GLU A 35 -5.82 14.86 -9.10
C GLU A 35 -6.52 13.51 -9.27
N LEU A 36 -6.43 12.61 -8.29
CA LEU A 36 -6.99 11.26 -8.36
C LEU A 36 -8.49 11.19 -8.06
N GLU A 37 -8.99 12.00 -7.11
CA GLU A 37 -10.39 11.97 -6.68
C GLU A 37 -11.42 12.17 -7.84
N PRO A 38 -11.23 13.10 -8.80
CA PRO A 38 -12.12 13.24 -9.94
C PRO A 38 -12.20 11.98 -10.81
N PHE A 39 -11.08 11.26 -10.98
CA PHE A 39 -11.07 10.01 -11.74
C PHE A 39 -11.80 8.90 -11.01
N LEU A 40 -11.65 8.81 -9.68
CA LEU A 40 -12.40 7.84 -8.89
C LEU A 40 -13.91 8.08 -8.99
N LYS A 41 -14.38 9.33 -9.09
CA LYS A 41 -15.82 9.61 -9.32
C LYS A 41 -16.31 9.05 -10.66
N GLN A 42 -15.47 9.05 -11.69
CA GLN A 42 -15.79 8.51 -13.01
C GLN A 42 -15.67 6.98 -13.05
N GLN A 43 -14.79 6.42 -12.22
CA GLN A 43 -14.46 4.99 -12.18
C GLN A 43 -14.52 4.48 -10.73
N PRO A 44 -15.72 4.42 -10.12
CA PRO A 44 -15.87 4.22 -8.68
C PRO A 44 -15.37 2.87 -8.16
N GLU A 45 -15.19 1.89 -9.05
CA GLU A 45 -14.75 0.53 -8.74
C GLU A 45 -13.33 0.24 -9.25
N ASN A 46 -12.61 1.24 -9.77
CA ASN A 46 -11.22 1.05 -10.20
C ASN A 46 -10.33 0.87 -8.96
N TRP A 47 -9.96 -0.38 -8.68
CA TRP A 47 -9.23 -0.76 -7.48
C TRP A 47 -7.84 -0.13 -7.42
N VAL A 48 -7.19 0.08 -8.56
CA VAL A 48 -5.88 0.76 -8.65
C VAL A 48 -5.99 2.20 -8.16
N LEU A 49 -6.97 2.96 -8.67
CA LEU A 49 -7.23 4.35 -8.21
C LEU A 49 -7.58 4.42 -6.72
N ILE A 50 -8.32 3.44 -6.22
CA ILE A 50 -8.66 3.35 -4.80
C ILE A 50 -7.39 3.05 -3.99
N GLY A 51 -6.50 2.20 -4.48
CA GLY A 51 -5.21 1.89 -3.88
C GLY A 51 -4.30 3.11 -3.79
N ASP A 52 -4.15 3.87 -4.87
CA ASP A 52 -3.35 5.10 -4.87
C ASP A 52 -3.89 6.13 -3.86
N LEU A 53 -5.22 6.32 -3.82
CA LEU A 53 -5.86 7.21 -2.85
C LEU A 53 -5.72 6.71 -1.42
N THR A 54 -5.74 5.39 -1.21
CA THR A 54 -5.48 4.78 0.10
C THR A 54 -4.09 5.17 0.60
N LEU A 55 -3.06 4.93 -0.22
CA LEU A 55 -1.67 5.17 0.15
C LEU A 55 -1.35 6.67 0.23
N THR A 56 -1.98 7.48 -0.61
CA THR A 56 -1.89 8.94 -0.55
C THR A 56 -2.46 9.47 0.77
N ASN A 57 -3.66 9.02 1.18
CA ASN A 57 -4.24 9.43 2.46
C ASN A 57 -3.44 8.89 3.65
N MET A 58 -2.81 7.72 3.52
CA MET A 58 -1.86 7.21 4.50
C MET A 58 -0.65 8.15 4.65
N GLY A 59 -0.06 8.62 3.54
CA GLY A 59 1.03 9.61 3.54
C GLY A 59 0.62 10.95 4.16
N LEU A 60 -0.62 11.39 3.93
CA LEU A 60 -1.18 12.60 4.54
C LEU A 60 -1.52 12.46 6.04
N GLY A 61 -1.39 11.26 6.61
CA GLY A 61 -1.78 10.99 7.99
C GLY A 61 -3.29 10.92 8.24
N ASP A 62 -4.11 10.92 7.18
CA ASP A 62 -5.56 10.79 7.27
C ASP A 62 -5.94 9.31 7.43
N LYS A 63 -5.78 8.83 8.68
CA LYS A 63 -6.06 7.44 9.06
C LYS A 63 -7.46 7.01 8.66
N THR A 64 -8.47 7.84 8.91
CA THR A 64 -9.88 7.52 8.62
C THR A 64 -10.10 7.33 7.12
N ALA A 65 -9.62 8.26 6.29
CA ALA A 65 -9.76 8.13 4.84
C ALA A 65 -8.98 6.93 4.29
N ALA A 66 -7.74 6.71 4.75
CA ALA A 66 -6.94 5.56 4.32
C ALA A 66 -7.64 4.23 4.59
N PHE A 67 -8.22 4.04 5.78
CA PHE A 67 -8.99 2.83 6.08
C PHE A 67 -10.29 2.74 5.27
N ALA A 68 -11.02 3.84 5.09
CA ALA A 68 -12.24 3.81 4.27
C ALA A 68 -11.94 3.37 2.83
N PHE A 69 -10.85 3.87 2.23
CA PHE A 69 -10.47 3.47 0.88
C PHE A 69 -9.93 2.04 0.81
N VAL A 70 -9.13 1.57 1.77
CA VAL A 70 -8.59 0.20 1.70
C VAL A 70 -9.69 -0.86 1.83
N GLU A 71 -10.66 -0.65 2.72
CA GLU A 71 -11.81 -1.55 2.86
C GLU A 71 -12.65 -1.54 1.58
N LYS A 72 -12.77 -0.38 0.93
CA LYS A 72 -13.41 -0.29 -0.39
C LYS A 72 -12.61 -1.06 -1.46
N ALA A 73 -11.28 -0.97 -1.47
CA ALA A 73 -10.43 -1.69 -2.44
C ALA A 73 -10.64 -3.21 -2.33
N ILE A 74 -10.65 -3.73 -1.10
CA ILE A 74 -10.92 -5.15 -0.80
C ILE A 74 -12.33 -5.54 -1.28
N ALA A 75 -13.33 -4.70 -1.05
CA ALA A 75 -14.70 -4.99 -1.45
C ALA A 75 -14.91 -5.01 -2.98
N VAL A 76 -14.22 -4.14 -3.74
CA VAL A 76 -14.38 -4.08 -5.21
C VAL A 76 -13.53 -5.12 -5.94
N ASN A 77 -12.43 -5.57 -5.33
CA ASN A 77 -11.53 -6.59 -5.85
C ASN A 77 -11.22 -7.70 -4.83
N PRO A 78 -12.22 -8.53 -4.47
CA PRO A 78 -12.00 -9.64 -3.54
C PRO A 78 -11.20 -10.76 -4.21
N ILE A 79 -10.44 -11.53 -3.40
CA ILE A 79 -9.59 -12.64 -3.89
C ILE A 79 -10.39 -13.66 -4.69
N GLU A 80 -11.64 -13.94 -4.30
CA GLU A 80 -12.48 -14.93 -4.97
C GLU A 80 -12.85 -14.51 -6.41
N LYS A 81 -12.88 -13.20 -6.67
CA LYS A 81 -13.16 -12.63 -7.99
C LYS A 81 -11.90 -12.55 -8.84
N ASP A 82 -10.79 -12.12 -8.24
CA ASP A 82 -9.50 -11.98 -8.89
C ASP A 82 -8.38 -12.50 -7.99
N PRO A 83 -8.00 -13.78 -8.13
CA PRO A 83 -6.95 -14.35 -7.30
C PRO A 83 -5.56 -13.76 -7.54
N MET A 84 -5.33 -13.07 -8.68
CA MET A 84 -4.04 -12.48 -9.01
C MET A 84 -3.94 -11.06 -8.48
N ASP A 85 -4.92 -10.20 -8.75
CA ASP A 85 -4.88 -8.79 -8.32
C ASP A 85 -5.52 -8.56 -6.94
N GLY A 86 -6.49 -9.40 -6.55
CA GLY A 86 -7.25 -9.25 -5.31
C GLY A 86 -6.38 -9.16 -4.05
N PRO A 87 -5.36 -10.04 -3.88
CA PRO A 87 -4.43 -9.93 -2.76
C PRO A 87 -3.63 -8.61 -2.75
N GLY A 88 -3.51 -7.89 -3.87
CA GLY A 88 -2.90 -6.56 -3.92
C GLY A 88 -3.58 -5.55 -2.98
N SER A 89 -4.90 -5.63 -2.81
CA SER A 89 -5.64 -4.81 -1.83
C SER A 89 -5.27 -5.14 -0.38
N ILE A 90 -4.93 -6.40 -0.10
CA ILE A 90 -4.46 -6.85 1.21
C ILE A 90 -3.02 -6.38 1.46
N GLU A 91 -2.17 -6.34 0.43
CA GLU A 91 -0.85 -5.71 0.54
C GLU A 91 -0.97 -4.23 0.94
N ILE A 92 -1.88 -3.49 0.30
CA ILE A 92 -2.14 -2.09 0.64
C ILE A 92 -2.62 -1.99 2.10
N LEU A 93 -3.52 -2.88 2.55
CA LEU A 93 -3.96 -2.95 3.95
C LEU A 93 -2.80 -3.19 4.91
N ALA A 94 -1.90 -4.14 4.60
CA ALA A 94 -0.73 -4.43 5.43
C ALA A 94 0.15 -3.19 5.62
N ARG A 95 0.35 -2.40 4.55
CA ARG A 95 1.14 -1.17 4.59
C ARG A 95 0.44 -0.05 5.37
N VAL A 96 -0.85 0.15 5.15
CA VAL A 96 -1.64 1.15 5.89
C VAL A 96 -1.67 0.84 7.38
N THR A 97 -1.98 -0.40 7.75
CA THR A 97 -2.03 -0.84 9.15
C THR A 97 -0.67 -0.72 9.83
N ALA A 98 0.43 -1.05 9.13
CA ALA A 98 1.79 -0.85 9.64
C ALA A 98 2.06 0.64 9.95
N ARG A 99 1.76 1.53 8.99
CA ARG A 99 2.00 2.98 9.13
C ARG A 99 1.06 3.68 10.12
N MET A 100 -0.12 3.13 10.35
CA MET A 100 -1.16 3.71 11.21
C MET A 100 -1.20 3.12 12.62
N GLY A 101 -0.16 2.38 13.02
CA GLY A 101 0.01 1.87 14.38
C GLY A 101 -0.91 0.69 14.72
N GLU A 102 -1.26 -0.14 13.74
CA GLU A 102 -2.06 -1.36 13.92
C GLU A 102 -1.24 -2.61 13.60
N PRO A 103 -0.17 -2.89 14.38
CA PRO A 103 0.81 -3.93 14.05
C PRO A 103 0.20 -5.33 13.97
N ASP A 104 -0.80 -5.64 14.80
CA ASP A 104 -1.47 -6.95 14.78
C ASP A 104 -2.17 -7.21 13.44
N ARG A 105 -2.90 -6.21 12.92
CA ARG A 105 -3.56 -6.32 11.61
C ARG A 105 -2.53 -6.40 10.48
N ALA A 106 -1.46 -5.62 10.55
CA ALA A 106 -0.39 -5.63 9.57
C ALA A 106 0.27 -7.01 9.50
N ILE A 107 0.64 -7.58 10.65
CA ILE A 107 1.34 -8.87 10.73
C ILE A 107 0.45 -10.01 10.22
N SER A 108 -0.85 -10.01 10.55
CA SER A 108 -1.79 -11.00 10.04
C SER A 108 -1.91 -10.94 8.51
N ALA A 109 -2.04 -9.74 7.94
CA ALA A 109 -2.09 -9.56 6.48
C ALA A 109 -0.78 -10.01 5.80
N LEU A 110 0.38 -9.67 6.38
CA LEU A 110 1.69 -10.10 5.86
C LEU A 110 1.88 -11.62 5.90
N GLN A 111 1.35 -12.31 6.90
CA GLN A 111 1.41 -13.78 6.98
C GLN A 111 0.65 -14.45 5.84
N GLU A 112 -0.55 -13.93 5.54
CA GLU A 112 -1.37 -14.40 4.43
C GLU A 112 -0.68 -14.16 3.07
N LEU A 113 -0.17 -12.95 2.86
CA LEU A 113 0.46 -12.55 1.60
C LEU A 113 1.74 -13.34 1.29
N LEU A 114 2.57 -13.62 2.30
CA LEU A 114 3.79 -14.42 2.11
C LEU A 114 3.51 -15.88 1.71
N SER A 115 2.27 -16.34 1.88
CA SER A 115 1.83 -17.69 1.52
C SER A 115 0.96 -17.72 0.25
N THR A 116 0.71 -16.57 -0.37
CA THR A 116 -0.22 -16.40 -1.49
C THR A 116 0.51 -15.83 -2.70
N PRO A 117 0.50 -16.48 -3.87
CA PRO A 117 0.95 -15.85 -5.12
C PRO A 117 -0.02 -14.74 -5.55
N TYR A 118 0.49 -13.59 -6.00
CA TYR A 118 -0.33 -12.46 -6.46
C TYR A 118 0.49 -11.48 -7.33
N GLU A 119 -0.14 -10.43 -7.84
CA GLU A 119 0.54 -9.31 -8.48
C GLU A 119 0.58 -8.11 -7.52
N SER A 120 1.79 -7.66 -7.16
CA SER A 120 1.93 -6.50 -6.26
C SER A 120 1.60 -5.20 -6.99
N PRO A 121 0.74 -4.32 -6.43
CA PRO A 121 0.38 -3.05 -7.07
C PRO A 121 1.48 -1.99 -7.01
N LEU A 122 2.61 -2.25 -6.32
CA LEU A 122 3.57 -1.22 -5.91
C LEU A 122 4.96 -1.35 -6.53
N ASN A 123 5.13 -2.22 -7.51
CA ASN A 123 6.36 -2.25 -8.27
C ASN A 123 6.09 -2.57 -9.74
N ALA A 124 6.91 -1.98 -10.63
CA ALA A 124 6.75 -2.12 -12.07
C ALA A 124 6.92 -3.57 -12.60
N ALA A 125 7.42 -4.49 -11.75
CA ALA A 125 7.59 -5.90 -12.09
C ALA A 125 6.49 -6.79 -11.45
N ASN A 126 5.49 -6.20 -10.80
CA ASN A 126 4.37 -6.86 -10.10
C ASN A 126 4.81 -7.95 -9.11
N VAL A 127 6.02 -7.84 -8.55
CA VAL A 127 6.62 -8.86 -7.67
C VAL A 127 5.92 -8.85 -6.31
N PRO A 128 5.34 -9.98 -5.85
CA PRO A 128 4.81 -10.14 -4.49
C PRO A 128 5.75 -9.68 -3.39
N LEU A 129 5.19 -9.34 -2.24
CA LEU A 129 5.96 -9.21 -1.02
C LEU A 129 6.72 -10.51 -0.74
N THR A 130 8.02 -10.34 -0.49
CA THR A 130 8.92 -11.41 -0.05
C THR A 130 9.52 -11.02 1.29
N SER A 131 10.04 -12.00 2.04
CA SER A 131 10.81 -11.73 3.25
C SER A 131 11.95 -10.73 3.02
N ALA A 132 12.55 -10.72 1.82
CA ALA A 132 13.56 -9.73 1.45
C ALA A 132 12.98 -8.31 1.32
N LEU A 133 11.84 -8.15 0.64
CA LEU A 133 11.17 -6.85 0.52
C LEU A 133 10.71 -6.35 1.89
N LEU A 134 10.21 -7.23 2.77
CA LEU A 134 9.86 -6.84 4.13
C LEU A 134 11.06 -6.23 4.87
N ARG A 135 12.29 -6.73 4.66
CA ARG A 135 13.50 -6.16 5.28
C ARG A 135 13.91 -4.80 4.71
N LEU A 136 13.64 -4.55 3.43
CA LEU A 136 14.18 -3.40 2.69
C LEU A 136 13.20 -2.23 2.59
N ASP A 137 11.90 -2.49 2.61
CA ASP A 137 10.89 -1.48 2.34
C ASP A 137 10.58 -0.63 3.59
N PRO A 138 10.78 0.70 3.53
CA PRO A 138 10.58 1.59 4.69
C PRO A 138 9.11 1.76 5.11
N MET A 139 8.13 1.32 4.30
CA MET A 139 6.72 1.33 4.73
C MET A 139 6.48 0.41 5.94
N PHE A 140 7.37 -0.57 6.17
CA PHE A 140 7.30 -1.48 7.30
C PHE A 140 8.21 -1.09 8.48
N ASP A 141 8.86 0.08 8.42
CA ASP A 141 9.73 0.55 9.51
C ASP A 141 9.08 0.58 10.90
N PRO A 142 7.78 0.94 11.03
CA PRO A 142 7.09 0.85 12.32
C PRO A 142 7.05 -0.55 12.94
N LEU A 143 7.22 -1.62 12.16
CA LEU A 143 7.16 -3.00 12.61
C LEU A 143 8.52 -3.61 12.95
N ARG A 144 9.63 -2.90 12.73
CA ARG A 144 11.00 -3.46 12.81
C ARG A 144 11.34 -4.09 14.16
N ASN A 145 10.74 -3.58 15.23
CA ASN A 145 10.97 -4.04 16.59
C ASN A 145 9.99 -5.14 17.04
N ASP A 146 9.00 -5.53 16.21
CA ASP A 146 8.08 -6.61 16.54
C ASP A 146 8.72 -7.98 16.22
N PRO A 147 8.87 -8.90 17.20
CA PRO A 147 9.48 -10.21 16.98
C PRO A 147 8.75 -11.06 15.93
N ARG A 148 7.42 -10.89 15.79
CA ARG A 148 6.62 -11.61 14.81
C ARG A 148 6.95 -11.12 13.40
N PHE A 149 7.11 -9.81 13.21
CA PHE A 149 7.55 -9.23 11.94
C PHE A 149 8.97 -9.67 11.58
N GLN A 150 9.90 -9.65 12.55
CA GLN A 150 11.27 -10.13 12.35
C GLN A 150 11.31 -11.58 11.85
N LYS A 151 10.43 -12.45 12.38
CA LYS A 151 10.31 -13.84 11.92
C LYS A 151 9.87 -13.93 10.45
N LEU A 152 8.88 -13.13 10.03
CA LEU A 152 8.43 -13.08 8.64
C LEU A 152 9.53 -12.58 7.69
N ALA A 153 10.24 -11.54 8.14
CA ALA A 153 11.33 -10.93 7.39
C ALA A 153 12.59 -11.81 7.33
N ALA A 154 12.78 -12.74 8.27
CA ALA A 154 13.93 -13.65 8.32
C ALA A 154 13.69 -14.99 7.63
N ALA A 155 12.46 -15.30 7.22
CA ALA A 155 12.17 -16.57 6.56
C ALA A 155 12.99 -16.69 5.26
N PRO A 156 13.61 -17.87 4.99
CA PRO A 156 14.19 -18.13 3.69
C PRO A 156 13.07 -18.00 2.65
N GLY A 157 13.38 -17.40 1.49
CA GLY A 157 12.41 -17.28 0.40
C GLY A 157 11.79 -18.64 0.05
N PRO A 158 10.61 -18.64 -0.60
CA PRO A 158 10.00 -19.88 -1.04
C PRO A 158 11.03 -20.71 -1.83
N LYS A 159 11.11 -22.00 -1.50
CA LYS A 159 11.90 -22.98 -2.26
C LYS A 159 11.31 -23.18 -3.66
#